data_AF-A0A0B7IJL5-F1
#
_entry.id   AF-A0A0B7IJL5-F1
#
_cell.length_a   1.000
_cell.length_b   1.000
_cell.length_c   1.000
_cell.angle_alpha   90.00
_cell.angle_beta   90.00
_cell.angle_gamma   90.00
#
_symmetry.space_group_name_H-M   'P 1'
#
loop_
_entity.id
_entity.type
_entity.pdbx_description
1 polymer ?
#
loop_
_entity_poly.entity_id
_entity_poly.type
_entity_poly.pdbx_seq_one_letter_code
_entity_poly.pdbx_strand_id
1 'polypeptide(L)'
;MGIKKQWLFSFLLFAIAFGIFANASNFYTFLLASFVSGTANTFLQASVNPYTTILGPIESAAKRISIMGICNKLAWPVAPLFLAFVIGKELDNVAPADLQMPFYIIVGVFLLLGVISLMAPLPEVKAEGEEEQVDTPEMLYTQKQSAFDFPYLLLGVLALFFYVGVETISLATIVDYAKVLGVDNHIISIFGFEVSFGRLAAFIPSIGLIIGYICGALFIPKYISQSTALKICSLIAIFLEPLQLDLLWLSIQSTSFHLWLWGAR
;
A
#
# COMPACT_ATOMS: atom_id res chain seq x y z
N MET A 1 -6.32 7.26 21.28
CA MET A 1 -6.41 8.51 20.49
C MET A 1 -7.44 8.24 19.41
N GLY A 2 -8.50 9.05 19.25
CA GLY A 2 -9.53 8.75 18.25
C GLY A 2 -8.98 8.72 16.83
N ILE A 3 -9.52 7.85 15.96
CA ILE A 3 -9.03 7.59 14.59
C ILE A 3 -8.83 8.89 13.79
N LYS A 4 -9.76 9.84 13.90
CA LYS A 4 -9.65 11.16 13.25
C LYS A 4 -8.40 11.93 13.68
N LYS A 5 -8.07 11.91 14.97
CA LYS A 5 -6.88 12.60 15.51
C LYS A 5 -5.59 11.93 15.04
N GLN A 6 -5.60 10.60 14.89
CA GLN A 6 -4.45 9.86 14.38
C GLN A 6 -4.22 10.16 12.89
N TRP A 7 -5.28 10.20 12.08
CA TRP A 7 -5.18 10.56 10.65
C TRP A 7 -4.68 12.00 10.47
N LEU A 8 -5.26 12.95 11.21
CA LEU A 8 -4.80 14.33 11.21
C LEU A 8 -3.30 14.42 11.57
N PHE A 9 -2.88 13.72 12.63
CA PHE A 9 -1.49 13.70 13.06
C PHE A 9 -0.55 13.16 11.97
N SER A 10 -0.91 12.06 11.32
CA SER A 10 -0.17 11.53 10.17
C SER A 10 -0.09 12.51 9.00
N PHE A 11 -1.19 13.14 8.62
CA PHE A 11 -1.19 14.11 7.52
C PHE A 11 -0.36 15.36 7.84
N LEU A 12 -0.36 15.82 9.08
CA LEU A 12 0.52 16.90 9.53
C LEU A 12 2.00 16.49 9.48
N LEU A 13 2.34 15.27 9.91
CA LEU A 13 3.71 14.77 9.79
C LEU A 13 4.15 14.66 8.33
N PHE A 14 3.28 14.21 7.42
CA PHE A 14 3.58 14.21 5.99
C PHE A 14 3.80 15.64 5.46
N ALA A 15 2.93 16.60 5.80
CA ALA A 15 3.10 17.99 5.41
C ALA A 15 4.45 18.57 5.90
N ILE A 16 4.85 18.26 7.13
CA ILE A 16 6.17 18.63 7.67
C ILE A 16 7.29 17.96 6.87
N ALA A 17 7.21 16.65 6.65
CA ALA A 17 8.24 15.90 5.92
C ALA A 17 8.43 16.44 4.48
N PHE A 18 7.34 16.66 3.75
CA PHE A 18 7.41 17.21 2.38
C PHE A 18 7.85 18.67 2.35
N GLY A 19 7.54 19.46 3.39
CA GLY A 19 8.10 20.80 3.56
C GLY A 19 9.62 20.79 3.77
N ILE A 20 10.14 19.80 4.51
CA ILE A 20 11.57 19.58 4.67
C ILE A 20 12.19 19.10 3.35
N PHE A 21 11.56 18.16 2.63
CA PHE A 21 12.02 17.70 1.31
C PHE A 21 12.14 18.85 0.31
N ALA A 22 11.17 19.78 0.28
CA ALA A 22 11.19 20.93 -0.61
C ALA A 22 12.38 21.86 -0.41
N ASN A 23 12.97 21.87 0.78
CA ASN A 23 14.10 22.72 1.15
C ASN A 23 15.37 21.92 1.47
N ALA A 24 15.38 20.62 1.16
CA ALA A 24 16.50 19.75 1.49
C ALA A 24 17.70 20.09 0.61
N SER A 25 18.72 20.72 1.22
CA SER A 25 19.96 21.10 0.55
C SER A 25 21.12 20.13 0.82
N ASN A 26 20.94 19.21 1.77
CA ASN A 26 21.96 18.25 2.18
C ASN A 26 21.35 16.88 2.51
N PHE A 27 22.21 15.86 2.52
CA PHE A 27 21.81 14.46 2.75
C PHE A 27 21.14 14.24 4.12
N TYR A 28 21.58 14.95 5.18
CA TYR A 28 21.01 14.80 6.51
C TYR A 28 19.57 15.31 6.60
N THR A 29 19.28 16.45 5.97
CA THR A 29 17.92 17.00 5.86
C THR A 29 17.01 16.07 5.05
N PHE A 30 17.53 15.47 3.98
CA PHE A 30 16.80 14.46 3.21
C PHE A 30 16.50 13.20 4.03
N LEU A 31 17.46 12.71 4.82
CA LEU A 31 17.27 11.55 5.68
C LEU A 31 16.26 11.82 6.80
N LEU A 32 16.29 13.01 7.40
CA LEU A 32 15.32 13.45 8.38
C LEU A 32 13.91 13.49 7.79
N ALA A 33 13.74 14.10 6.60
CA ALA A 33 12.47 14.12 5.90
C ALA A 33 11.95 12.70 5.59
N SER A 34 12.84 11.81 5.15
CA SER A 34 12.51 10.40 4.87
C SER A 34 12.06 9.66 6.13
N PHE A 35 12.74 9.88 7.26
CA PHE A 35 12.37 9.28 8.55
C PHE A 35 11.00 9.79 9.05
N VAL A 36 10.75 11.09 8.98
CA VAL A 36 9.46 11.69 9.38
C VAL A 36 8.33 11.20 8.47
N SER A 37 8.56 11.13 7.15
CA SER A 37 7.61 10.58 6.18
C SER A 37 7.28 9.11 6.45
N GLY A 38 8.31 8.29 6.71
CA GLY A 38 8.11 6.88 7.08
C GLY A 38 7.28 6.73 8.36
N THR A 39 7.57 7.53 9.37
CA THR A 39 6.81 7.56 10.64
C THR A 39 5.35 7.96 10.41
N ALA A 40 5.11 8.98 9.59
CA ALA A 40 3.77 9.43 9.21
C ALA A 40 2.96 8.31 8.55
N ASN A 41 3.60 7.60 7.61
CA ASN A 41 3.01 6.46 6.92
C ASN A 41 2.68 5.31 7.88
N THR A 42 3.57 4.98 8.82
CA THR A 42 3.31 3.95 9.85
C THR A 42 2.08 4.29 10.69
N PHE A 43 1.96 5.53 11.19
CA PHE A 43 0.79 5.94 11.97
C PHE A 43 -0.51 5.89 11.16
N LEU A 44 -0.44 6.24 9.87
CA LEU A 44 -1.61 6.23 8.99
C LEU A 44 -2.05 4.80 8.73
N GLN A 45 -1.13 3.92 8.31
CA GLN A 45 -1.46 2.52 7.99
C GLN A 45 -1.91 1.72 9.22
N ALA A 46 -1.33 1.99 10.39
CA ALA A 46 -1.73 1.34 11.65
C ALA A 46 -3.20 1.63 12.05
N SER A 47 -3.79 2.71 11.53
CA SER A 47 -5.19 3.05 11.81
C SER A 47 -6.12 2.80 10.62
N VAL A 48 -5.73 3.17 9.39
CA VAL A 48 -6.58 3.03 8.20
C VAL A 48 -6.86 1.56 7.90
N ASN A 49 -5.84 0.69 7.94
CA ASN A 49 -6.03 -0.71 7.52
C ASN A 49 -6.99 -1.47 8.47
N PRO A 50 -6.86 -1.38 9.81
CA PRO A 50 -7.87 -1.96 10.70
C PRO A 50 -9.23 -1.27 10.59
N TYR A 51 -9.27 0.05 10.37
CA TYR A 51 -10.53 0.78 10.29
C TYR A 51 -11.41 0.33 9.12
N THR A 52 -10.82 0.04 7.96
CA THR A 52 -11.60 -0.38 6.77
C THR A 52 -12.23 -1.78 6.92
N THR A 53 -11.66 -2.64 7.75
CA THR A 53 -12.23 -3.96 8.03
C THR A 53 -13.43 -3.87 8.96
N ILE A 54 -13.35 -3.04 10.00
CA ILE A 54 -14.41 -2.88 11.02
C ILE A 54 -15.54 -1.93 10.57
N LEU A 55 -15.30 -1.09 9.56
CA LEU A 55 -16.29 -0.13 9.08
C LEU A 55 -17.39 -0.80 8.24
N GLY A 56 -18.44 -1.27 8.89
CA GLY A 56 -19.66 -1.78 8.25
C GLY A 56 -19.79 -3.31 8.25
N PRO A 57 -20.83 -3.88 7.62
CA PRO A 57 -21.17 -5.29 7.73
C PRO A 57 -20.03 -6.21 7.29
N ILE A 58 -19.81 -7.31 8.05
CA ILE A 58 -18.76 -8.32 7.83
C ILE A 58 -18.84 -8.89 6.40
N GLU A 59 -20.06 -9.14 5.91
CA GLU A 59 -20.29 -9.69 4.56
C GLU A 59 -19.71 -8.82 3.42
N SER A 60 -19.54 -7.51 3.66
CA SER A 60 -18.97 -6.58 2.67
C SER A 60 -17.52 -6.20 2.96
N ALA A 61 -16.88 -6.77 4.00
CA ALA A 61 -15.51 -6.46 4.38
C ALA A 61 -14.52 -6.78 3.25
N ALA A 62 -14.63 -7.96 2.64
CA ALA A 62 -13.79 -8.35 1.51
C ALA A 62 -13.85 -7.34 0.35
N LYS A 63 -15.05 -6.81 0.04
CA LYS A 63 -15.22 -5.81 -1.02
C LYS A 63 -14.56 -4.47 -0.66
N ARG A 64 -14.72 -3.99 0.58
CA ARG A 64 -14.09 -2.74 1.05
C ARG A 64 -12.57 -2.82 1.00
N ILE A 65 -12.02 -3.93 1.47
CA ILE A 65 -10.59 -4.22 1.48
C ILE A 65 -10.06 -4.26 0.05
N SER A 66 -10.77 -4.91 -0.88
CA SER A 66 -10.36 -4.94 -2.28
C SER A 66 -10.40 -3.56 -2.93
N ILE A 67 -11.42 -2.74 -2.66
CA ILE A 67 -11.49 -1.36 -3.18
C ILE A 67 -10.30 -0.53 -2.67
N MET A 68 -10.04 -0.58 -1.36
CA MET A 68 -8.90 0.10 -0.75
C MET A 68 -7.57 -0.39 -1.35
N GLY A 69 -7.42 -1.70 -1.50
CA GLY A 69 -6.24 -2.33 -2.10
C GLY A 69 -6.00 -1.84 -3.52
N ILE A 70 -7.03 -1.83 -4.36
CA ILE A 70 -6.96 -1.33 -5.74
C ILE A 70 -6.52 0.14 -5.78
N CYS A 71 -7.13 1.00 -4.95
CA CYS A 71 -6.73 2.41 -4.87
C CYS A 71 -5.26 2.56 -4.43
N ASN A 72 -4.81 1.78 -3.46
CA ASN A 72 -3.43 1.80 -2.98
C ASN A 72 -2.43 1.34 -4.06
N LYS A 73 -2.78 0.33 -4.88
CA LYS A 73 -1.91 -0.12 -5.98
C LYS A 73 -1.86 0.88 -7.13
N LEU A 74 -2.98 1.52 -7.45
CA LEU A 74 -3.02 2.58 -8.46
C LEU A 74 -2.20 3.82 -8.06
N ALA A 75 -1.99 4.06 -6.77
CA ALA A 75 -1.21 5.21 -6.32
C ALA A 75 0.28 5.15 -6.72
N TRP A 76 0.85 3.94 -6.85
CA TRP A 76 2.26 3.75 -7.20
C TRP A 76 2.65 4.41 -8.54
N PRO A 77 1.99 4.11 -9.67
CA PRO A 77 2.31 4.74 -10.94
C PRO A 77 1.82 6.19 -11.05
N VAL A 78 0.86 6.62 -10.21
CA VAL A 78 0.38 8.01 -10.19
C VAL A 78 1.46 8.98 -9.69
N ALA A 79 2.28 8.58 -8.73
CA ALA A 79 3.34 9.44 -8.18
C ALA A 79 4.36 9.94 -9.24
N PRO A 80 5.02 9.07 -10.04
CA PRO A 80 5.94 9.53 -11.08
C PRO A 80 5.23 10.29 -12.21
N LEU A 81 3.97 9.95 -12.54
CA LEU A 81 3.18 10.73 -13.50
C LEU A 81 2.91 12.14 -13.02
N PHE A 82 2.50 12.29 -11.76
CA PHE A 82 2.28 13.60 -11.14
C PHE A 82 3.56 14.43 -11.19
N LEU A 83 4.71 13.83 -10.86
CA LEU A 83 5.99 14.51 -10.89
C LEU A 83 6.37 14.95 -12.31
N ALA A 84 6.25 14.06 -13.30
CA ALA A 84 6.50 14.38 -14.70
C ALA A 84 5.58 15.49 -15.23
N PHE A 85 4.30 15.45 -14.84
CA PHE A 85 3.31 16.45 -15.23
C PHE A 85 3.60 17.85 -14.65
N VAL A 86 3.94 17.92 -13.36
CA VAL A 86 4.21 19.19 -12.68
C VAL A 86 5.55 19.80 -13.10
N ILE A 87 6.59 18.96 -13.26
CA ILE A 87 7.92 19.44 -13.65
C ILE A 87 7.94 19.82 -15.14
N GLY A 88 7.19 19.11 -15.99
CA GLY A 88 7.17 19.35 -17.43
C GLY A 88 8.49 19.02 -18.14
N LYS A 89 9.39 18.28 -17.48
CA LYS A 89 10.65 17.77 -18.04
C LYS A 89 10.66 16.25 -17.95
N GLU A 90 11.39 15.60 -18.86
CA GLU A 90 11.71 14.18 -18.71
C GLU A 90 12.56 13.97 -17.46
N LEU A 91 12.32 12.85 -16.75
CA LEU A 91 12.88 12.58 -15.42
C LEU A 91 14.42 12.59 -15.39
N ASP A 92 15.07 12.41 -16.55
CA ASP A 92 16.53 12.39 -16.69
C ASP A 92 17.16 13.81 -16.66
N ASN A 93 16.36 14.88 -16.76
CA ASN A 93 16.80 16.28 -16.72
C ASN A 93 16.29 17.06 -15.48
N VAL A 94 15.90 16.35 -14.43
CA VAL A 94 15.33 16.94 -13.22
C VAL A 94 16.43 17.39 -12.28
N ALA A 95 16.53 18.71 -12.07
CA ALA A 95 17.38 19.26 -11.01
C ALA A 95 16.66 19.15 -9.65
N PRO A 96 17.37 19.06 -8.52
CA PRO A 96 16.75 19.09 -7.19
C PRO A 96 15.83 20.31 -6.97
N ALA A 97 16.14 21.45 -7.61
CA ALA A 97 15.30 22.66 -7.55
C ALA A 97 13.94 22.47 -8.23
N ASP A 98 13.83 21.61 -9.24
CA ASP A 98 12.57 21.32 -9.93
C ASP A 98 11.59 20.53 -9.02
N LEU A 99 12.09 19.90 -7.94
CA LEU A 99 11.29 19.15 -6.96
C LEU A 99 10.57 20.05 -5.93
N GLN A 100 10.99 21.31 -5.81
CA GLN A 100 10.46 22.21 -4.79
C GLN A 100 8.96 22.49 -4.98
N MET A 101 8.55 22.81 -6.22
CA MET A 101 7.15 23.05 -6.56
C MET A 101 6.23 21.83 -6.34
N PRO A 102 6.53 20.63 -6.87
CA PRO A 102 5.69 19.45 -6.63
C PRO A 102 5.61 19.07 -5.15
N PHE A 103 6.69 19.23 -4.37
CA PHE A 103 6.65 18.96 -2.93
C PHE A 103 5.75 19.95 -2.18
N TYR A 104 5.76 21.25 -2.51
CA TYR A 104 4.81 22.19 -1.90
C TYR A 104 3.35 21.91 -2.27
N ILE A 105 3.08 21.44 -3.48
CA ILE A 105 1.73 20.99 -3.85
C ILE A 105 1.31 19.80 -2.96
N ILE A 106 2.19 18.83 -2.76
CA ILE A 106 1.95 17.67 -1.88
C ILE A 106 1.69 18.12 -0.43
N VAL A 107 2.44 19.11 0.08
CA VAL A 107 2.18 19.71 1.40
C VAL A 107 0.76 20.27 1.48
N GLY A 108 0.34 21.05 0.48
CA GLY A 108 -1.01 21.60 0.42
C GLY A 108 -2.09 20.51 0.40
N VAL A 109 -1.87 19.43 -0.36
CA VAL A 109 -2.78 18.27 -0.41
C VAL A 109 -2.88 17.59 0.96
N PHE A 110 -1.77 17.35 1.65
CA PHE A 110 -1.82 16.72 2.98
C PHE A 110 -2.49 17.59 4.03
N LEU A 111 -2.26 18.91 4.01
CA LEU A 111 -2.97 19.83 4.90
C LEU A 111 -4.47 19.82 4.62
N LEU A 112 -4.87 19.83 3.34
CA LEU A 112 -6.26 19.72 2.93
C LEU A 112 -6.89 18.41 3.40
N LEU A 113 -6.22 17.27 3.20
CA LEU A 113 -6.66 15.96 3.69
C LEU A 113 -6.78 15.92 5.22
N GLY A 114 -5.86 16.58 5.94
CA GLY A 114 -5.94 16.80 7.38
C GLY A 114 -7.23 17.51 7.78
N VAL A 115 -7.56 18.63 7.13
CA VAL A 115 -8.80 19.38 7.39
C VAL A 115 -10.04 18.54 7.06
N ILE A 116 -10.06 17.88 5.89
CA ILE A 116 -11.17 17.01 5.47
C ILE A 116 -11.38 15.87 6.48
N SER A 117 -10.30 15.29 7.02
CA SER A 117 -10.41 14.20 8.01
C SER A 117 -11.13 14.62 9.30
N LEU A 118 -11.07 15.89 9.67
CA LEU A 118 -11.80 16.43 10.82
C LEU A 118 -13.28 16.64 10.51
N MET A 119 -13.60 17.06 9.28
CA MET A 119 -14.96 17.29 8.82
C MET A 119 -15.70 15.98 8.50
N ALA A 120 -14.97 14.90 8.19
CA ALA A 120 -15.56 13.63 7.84
C ALA A 120 -16.32 13.03 9.04
N PRO A 121 -17.60 12.64 8.88
CA PRO A 121 -18.37 11.95 9.91
C PRO A 121 -17.94 10.49 9.99
N LEU A 122 -16.69 10.24 10.39
CA LEU A 122 -16.18 8.89 10.64
C LEU A 122 -16.79 8.38 11.94
N PRO A 123 -17.55 7.27 11.94
CA PRO A 123 -17.94 6.59 13.15
C PRO A 123 -16.69 6.21 13.93
N GLU A 124 -16.67 6.49 15.22
CA GLU A 124 -15.67 5.91 16.12
C GLU A 124 -16.06 4.45 16.30
N VAL A 125 -15.52 3.60 15.43
CA VAL A 125 -15.68 2.16 15.58
C VAL A 125 -14.74 1.74 16.70
N LYS A 126 -15.30 1.65 17.92
CA LYS A 126 -14.62 1.05 19.06
C LYS A 126 -14.41 -0.43 18.73
N ALA A 127 -13.19 -0.93 18.87
CA ALA A 127 -12.96 -2.37 18.75
C ALA A 127 -13.74 -3.08 19.87
N GLU A 128 -14.41 -4.20 19.57
CA GLU A 128 -14.93 -5.10 20.61
C GLU A 128 -13.77 -5.43 21.57
N GLY A 129 -13.88 -4.95 22.82
CA GLY A 129 -12.83 -5.02 23.84
C GLY A 129 -12.31 -3.68 24.37
N GLU A 130 -12.64 -2.53 23.77
CA GLU A 130 -12.30 -1.23 24.38
C GLU A 130 -13.26 -0.80 25.52
N GLU A 131 -14.46 -1.36 25.60
CA GLU A 131 -15.37 -1.24 26.75
C GLU A 131 -16.21 -2.51 26.94
N GLU A 132 -15.69 -3.49 27.67
CA GLU A 132 -16.53 -4.35 28.52
C GLU A 132 -16.01 -4.28 29.95
N GLN A 133 -16.44 -3.25 30.68
CA GLN A 133 -16.81 -3.48 32.09
C GLN A 133 -18.19 -4.13 32.07
N VAL A 134 -18.26 -5.40 31.65
CA VAL A 134 -19.40 -6.25 31.94
C VAL A 134 -18.91 -7.25 32.98
N ASP A 135 -19.34 -7.03 34.22
CA ASP A 135 -19.25 -7.97 35.32
C ASP A 135 -19.87 -9.32 34.89
N THR A 136 -19.04 -10.20 34.32
CA THR A 136 -19.35 -11.61 34.17
C THR A 136 -18.08 -12.40 34.49
N PRO A 137 -18.11 -13.31 35.49
CA PRO A 137 -16.94 -14.07 35.88
C PRO A 137 -16.70 -15.20 34.86
N GLU A 138 -15.41 -15.47 34.60
CA GLU A 138 -14.88 -16.63 33.87
C GLU A 138 -15.03 -16.65 32.34
N MET A 139 -14.13 -15.97 31.64
CA MET A 139 -13.39 -16.57 30.52
C MET A 139 -11.95 -16.03 30.48
N LEU A 140 -11.02 -16.81 31.03
CA LEU A 140 -9.62 -17.05 30.62
C LEU A 140 -8.81 -16.02 29.78
N TYR A 141 -8.98 -14.71 29.94
CA TYR A 141 -8.09 -13.69 29.31
C TYR A 141 -6.98 -13.18 30.23
N THR A 142 -6.86 -13.73 31.44
CA THR A 142 -5.86 -13.32 32.43
C THR A 142 -4.59 -14.15 32.26
N GLN A 143 -3.67 -13.75 31.36
CA GLN A 143 -2.20 -13.95 31.52
C GLN A 143 -1.28 -13.54 30.34
N LYS A 144 -1.80 -13.06 29.21
CA LYS A 144 -0.94 -12.65 28.09
C LYS A 144 -0.87 -11.14 27.98
N GLN A 145 0.18 -10.54 28.57
CA GLN A 145 0.38 -9.08 28.58
C GLN A 145 1.16 -8.58 27.35
N SER A 146 1.70 -9.47 26.53
CA SER A 146 2.58 -9.11 25.43
C SER A 146 2.08 -9.63 24.08
N ALA A 147 2.26 -8.84 23.02
CA ALA A 147 1.99 -9.26 21.65
C ALA A 147 2.79 -10.52 21.25
N PHE A 148 3.93 -10.76 21.91
CA PHE A 148 4.77 -11.94 21.69
C PHE A 148 4.18 -13.24 22.23
N ASP A 149 3.16 -13.18 23.09
CA ASP A 149 2.53 -14.37 23.67
C ASP A 149 1.57 -15.05 22.68
N PHE A 150 1.34 -14.45 21.52
CA PHE A 150 0.43 -14.93 20.48
C PHE A 150 1.23 -15.51 19.30
N PRO A 151 1.51 -16.83 19.28
CA PRO A 151 2.37 -17.44 18.25
C PRO A 151 1.82 -17.27 16.84
N TYR A 152 0.48 -17.33 16.66
CA TYR A 152 -0.16 -17.07 15.37
C TYR A 152 -0.07 -15.61 14.91
N LEU A 153 -0.02 -14.66 15.85
CA LEU A 153 0.22 -13.24 15.53
C LEU A 153 1.64 -13.05 15.00
N LEU A 154 2.64 -13.64 15.66
CA LEU A 154 4.04 -13.58 15.22
C LEU A 154 4.25 -14.23 13.85
N LEU A 155 3.64 -15.40 13.62
CA LEU A 155 3.61 -16.04 12.30
C LEU A 155 2.97 -15.11 11.25
N GLY A 156 1.88 -14.41 11.60
CA GLY A 156 1.23 -13.42 10.76
C GLY A 156 2.12 -12.21 10.44
N VAL A 157 2.87 -11.70 11.42
CA VAL A 157 3.85 -10.62 11.22
C VAL A 157 4.97 -11.05 10.29
N LEU A 158 5.51 -12.25 10.46
CA LEU A 158 6.55 -12.80 9.59
C LEU A 158 6.02 -12.99 8.15
N ALA A 159 4.80 -13.51 8.02
CA ALA A 159 4.10 -13.63 6.75
C ALA A 159 3.94 -12.27 6.05
N LEU A 160 3.46 -11.26 6.77
CA LEU A 160 3.32 -9.89 6.27
C LEU A 160 4.65 -9.28 5.82
N PHE A 161 5.74 -9.55 6.55
CA PHE A 161 7.07 -9.06 6.21
C PHE A 161 7.52 -9.55 4.83
N PHE A 162 7.45 -10.87 4.58
CA PHE A 162 7.79 -11.42 3.27
C PHE A 162 6.84 -10.93 2.17
N TYR A 163 5.55 -10.88 2.47
CA TYR A 163 4.53 -10.42 1.53
C TYR A 163 4.77 -8.97 1.07
N VAL A 164 4.91 -8.03 2.01
CA VAL A 164 5.14 -6.61 1.68
C VAL A 164 6.51 -6.43 1.02
N GLY A 165 7.52 -7.21 1.43
CA GLY A 165 8.86 -7.19 0.81
C GLY A 165 8.83 -7.55 -0.67
N VAL A 166 8.25 -8.71 -1.01
CA VAL A 166 8.09 -9.18 -2.40
C VAL A 166 7.30 -8.17 -3.23
N GLU A 167 6.21 -7.65 -2.67
CA GLU A 167 5.37 -6.67 -3.35
C GLU A 167 6.12 -5.37 -3.65
N THR A 168 6.78 -4.81 -2.63
CA THR A 168 7.45 -3.51 -2.72
C THR A 168 8.64 -3.58 -3.68
N ILE A 169 9.41 -4.66 -3.65
CA ILE A 169 10.52 -4.86 -4.59
C ILE A 169 9.99 -4.88 -6.02
N SER A 170 8.90 -5.62 -6.27
CA SER A 170 8.31 -5.72 -7.61
C SER A 170 7.82 -4.38 -8.15
N LEU A 171 7.21 -3.56 -7.30
CA LEU A 171 6.73 -2.22 -7.66
C LEU A 171 7.88 -1.22 -7.86
N ALA A 172 8.93 -1.31 -7.03
CA ALA A 172 10.02 -0.34 -7.03
C ALA A 172 11.05 -0.58 -8.15
N THR A 173 11.33 -1.83 -8.53
CA THR A 173 12.46 -2.15 -9.42
C THR A 173 12.07 -2.38 -10.88
N ILE A 174 10.78 -2.50 -11.22
CA ILE A 174 10.33 -2.85 -12.58
C ILE A 174 10.81 -1.87 -13.66
N VAL A 175 10.83 -0.58 -13.35
CA VAL A 175 11.26 0.46 -14.31
C VAL A 175 12.78 0.37 -14.53
N ASP A 176 13.54 0.20 -13.47
CA ASP A 176 15.00 0.06 -13.56
C ASP A 176 15.39 -1.26 -14.23
N TYR A 177 14.63 -2.33 -13.99
CA TYR A 177 14.81 -3.61 -14.68
C TYR A 177 14.58 -3.48 -16.19
N ALA A 178 13.54 -2.76 -16.61
CA ALA A 178 13.29 -2.48 -18.03
C ALA A 178 14.44 -1.67 -18.67
N LYS A 179 15.05 -0.73 -17.93
CA LYS A 179 16.24 0.02 -18.39
C LYS A 179 17.46 -0.87 -18.56
N VAL A 180 17.74 -1.78 -17.61
CA VAL A 180 18.87 -2.72 -17.69
C VAL A 180 18.74 -3.66 -18.88
N LEU A 181 17.52 -4.08 -19.21
CA LEU A 181 17.23 -4.90 -20.39
C LEU A 181 17.31 -4.10 -21.72
N GLY A 182 17.46 -2.77 -21.66
CA GLY A 182 17.50 -1.89 -22.84
C GLY A 182 16.17 -1.79 -23.57
N VAL A 183 15.07 -2.18 -22.92
CA VAL A 183 13.74 -2.21 -23.52
C VAL A 183 12.87 -1.00 -23.18
N ASP A 184 13.34 -0.13 -22.28
CA ASP A 184 12.63 1.04 -21.78
C ASP A 184 12.18 2.01 -22.88
N ASN A 185 13.00 2.18 -23.93
CA ASN A 185 12.71 3.08 -25.05
C ASN A 185 11.91 2.44 -26.19
N HIS A 186 11.56 1.15 -26.11
CA HIS A 186 10.71 0.54 -27.13
C HIS A 186 9.32 1.17 -27.09
N ILE A 187 8.89 1.71 -28.24
CA ILE A 187 7.55 2.26 -28.40
C ILE A 187 6.59 1.11 -28.70
N ILE A 188 5.56 0.98 -27.86
CA ILE A 188 4.46 0.05 -28.05
C ILE A 188 3.23 0.87 -28.41
N SER A 189 2.56 0.49 -29.49
CA SER A 189 1.27 1.06 -29.87
C SER A 189 0.16 0.23 -29.25
N ILE A 190 -0.64 0.85 -28.38
CA ILE A 190 -1.82 0.21 -27.76
C ILE A 190 -3.04 1.04 -28.14
N PHE A 191 -4.00 0.43 -28.86
CA PHE A 191 -5.23 1.10 -29.31
C PHE A 191 -4.99 2.44 -30.03
N GLY A 192 -3.87 2.59 -30.74
CA GLY A 192 -3.51 3.82 -31.46
C GLY A 192 -2.78 4.88 -30.62
N PHE A 193 -2.45 4.61 -29.36
CA PHE A 193 -1.62 5.46 -28.52
C PHE A 193 -0.21 4.87 -28.38
N GLU A 194 0.81 5.67 -28.71
CA GLU A 194 2.22 5.28 -28.62
C GLU A 194 2.76 5.55 -27.22
N VAL A 195 3.24 4.50 -26.55
CA VAL A 195 3.80 4.59 -25.19
C VAL A 195 5.12 3.83 -25.14
N SER A 196 6.13 4.44 -24.51
CA SER A 196 7.39 3.75 -24.23
C SER A 196 7.16 2.63 -23.21
N PHE A 197 7.81 1.49 -23.41
CA PHE A 197 7.71 0.34 -22.51
C PHE A 197 8.14 0.68 -21.09
N GLY A 198 9.11 1.57 -20.89
CA GLY A 198 9.51 2.04 -19.56
C GLY A 198 8.38 2.73 -18.79
N ARG A 199 7.52 3.50 -19.49
CA ARG A 199 6.31 4.08 -18.88
C ARG A 199 5.26 3.02 -18.60
N LEU A 200 5.06 2.08 -19.50
CA LEU A 200 4.15 0.94 -19.31
C LEU A 200 4.59 0.06 -18.12
N ALA A 201 5.89 -0.20 -17.99
CA ALA A 201 6.50 -1.02 -16.95
C ALA A 201 6.12 -0.56 -15.54
N ALA A 202 5.98 0.75 -15.30
CA ALA A 202 5.51 1.28 -14.03
C ALA A 202 4.07 0.85 -13.65
N PHE A 203 3.22 0.60 -14.65
CA PHE A 203 1.83 0.18 -14.43
C PHE A 203 1.67 -1.34 -14.38
N ILE A 204 2.58 -2.07 -15.00
CA ILE A 204 2.49 -3.52 -15.20
C ILE A 204 2.26 -4.28 -13.86
N PRO A 205 3.07 -4.10 -12.79
CA PRO A 205 2.83 -4.79 -11.52
C PRO A 205 1.55 -4.32 -10.82
N SER A 206 1.19 -3.04 -10.97
CA SER A 206 -0.04 -2.49 -10.39
C SER A 206 -1.28 -3.10 -11.04
N ILE A 207 -1.29 -3.26 -12.36
CA ILE A 207 -2.37 -3.92 -13.11
C ILE A 207 -2.46 -5.40 -12.71
N GLY A 208 -1.32 -6.10 -12.63
CA GLY A 208 -1.28 -7.50 -12.18
C GLY A 208 -1.89 -7.67 -10.79
N LEU A 209 -1.52 -6.78 -9.86
CA LEU A 209 -2.11 -6.76 -8.52
C LEU A 209 -3.63 -6.53 -8.56
N ILE A 210 -4.09 -5.52 -9.31
CA ILE A 210 -5.52 -5.17 -9.39
C ILE A 210 -6.34 -6.31 -9.97
N ILE A 211 -5.83 -6.99 -11.01
CA ILE A 211 -6.46 -8.20 -11.56
C ILE A 211 -6.57 -9.27 -10.47
N GLY A 212 -5.52 -9.48 -9.68
CA GLY A 212 -5.57 -10.35 -8.51
C GLY A 212 -6.68 -9.98 -7.53
N TYR A 213 -6.86 -8.68 -7.23
CA TYR A 213 -7.85 -8.19 -6.26
C TYR A 213 -9.26 -8.46 -6.76
N ILE A 214 -9.50 -8.20 -8.04
CA ILE A 214 -10.78 -8.45 -8.71
C ILE A 214 -11.07 -9.95 -8.73
N CYS A 215 -10.10 -10.76 -9.18
CA CYS A 215 -10.24 -12.21 -9.23
C CYS A 215 -10.57 -12.78 -7.85
N GLY A 216 -9.78 -12.48 -6.82
CA GLY A 216 -10.06 -13.07 -5.52
C GLY A 216 -11.29 -12.48 -4.83
N ALA A 217 -11.70 -11.23 -5.09
CA ALA A 217 -13.00 -10.73 -4.64
C ALA A 217 -14.20 -11.45 -5.30
N LEU A 218 -14.05 -11.93 -6.54
CA LEU A 218 -15.07 -12.68 -7.26
C LEU A 218 -15.09 -14.18 -6.89
N PHE A 219 -13.90 -14.76 -6.72
CA PHE A 219 -13.73 -16.20 -6.49
C PHE A 219 -13.75 -16.60 -5.01
N ILE A 220 -13.39 -15.70 -4.08
CA ILE A 220 -13.35 -15.97 -2.65
C ILE A 220 -14.48 -15.19 -1.94
N PRO A 221 -15.30 -15.84 -1.09
CA PRO A 221 -15.30 -17.27 -0.73
C PRO A 221 -16.17 -18.14 -1.66
N LYS A 222 -16.79 -17.54 -2.68
CA LYS A 222 -17.90 -18.15 -3.43
C LYS A 222 -17.54 -19.45 -4.17
N TYR A 223 -16.33 -19.56 -4.70
CA TYR A 223 -15.91 -20.68 -5.56
C TYR A 223 -14.67 -21.43 -5.03
N ILE A 224 -13.77 -20.74 -4.33
CA ILE A 224 -12.51 -21.31 -3.84
C ILE A 224 -12.29 -20.89 -2.38
N SER A 225 -11.87 -21.84 -1.54
CA SER A 225 -11.50 -21.53 -0.16
C SER A 225 -10.18 -20.75 -0.12
N GLN A 226 -10.04 -19.85 0.84
CA GLN A 226 -8.87 -18.99 1.02
C GLN A 226 -7.54 -19.78 1.06
N SER A 227 -7.52 -20.92 1.77
CA SER A 227 -6.33 -21.78 1.85
C SER A 227 -5.96 -22.42 0.51
N THR A 228 -6.94 -22.83 -0.29
CA THR A 228 -6.71 -23.43 -1.61
C THR A 228 -6.20 -22.38 -2.61
N ALA A 229 -6.77 -21.17 -2.58
CA ALA A 229 -6.30 -20.06 -3.40
C ALA A 229 -4.82 -19.74 -3.12
N LEU A 230 -4.43 -19.68 -1.84
CA LEU A 230 -3.05 -19.46 -1.43
C LEU A 230 -2.10 -20.56 -1.96
N LYS A 231 -2.49 -21.83 -1.83
CA LYS A 231 -1.68 -22.97 -2.33
C LYS A 231 -1.49 -22.91 -3.84
N ILE A 232 -2.56 -22.63 -4.60
CA ILE A 232 -2.49 -22.50 -6.06
C ILE A 232 -1.52 -21.39 -6.46
N CYS A 233 -1.63 -20.21 -5.83
CA CYS A 233 -0.75 -19.09 -6.14
C CYS A 233 0.72 -19.35 -5.78
N SER A 234 0.98 -20.03 -4.66
CA SER A 234 2.35 -20.42 -4.30
C SER A 234 2.95 -21.45 -5.27
N LEU A 235 2.17 -22.43 -5.74
CA LEU A 235 2.64 -23.41 -6.73
C LEU A 235 2.91 -22.77 -8.09
N ILE A 236 2.02 -21.87 -8.53
CA ILE A 236 2.19 -21.10 -9.76
C ILE A 236 3.46 -20.25 -9.69
N ALA A 237 3.72 -19.58 -8.56
CA ALA A 237 4.92 -18.76 -8.37
C ALA A 237 6.21 -19.58 -8.50
N ILE A 238 6.30 -20.74 -7.83
CA ILE A 238 7.47 -21.63 -7.90
C ILE A 238 7.72 -22.11 -9.34
N PHE A 239 6.65 -22.38 -10.09
CA PHE A 239 6.78 -22.87 -11.47
C PHE A 239 7.18 -21.78 -12.47
N LEU A 240 6.82 -20.52 -12.20
CA LEU A 240 7.10 -19.38 -13.08
C LEU A 240 8.42 -18.66 -12.79
N GLU A 241 9.00 -18.85 -11.60
CA GLU A 241 10.33 -18.35 -11.21
C GLU A 241 11.45 -18.63 -12.24
N PRO A 242 11.55 -19.82 -12.88
CA PRO A 242 12.60 -20.05 -13.88
C PRO A 242 12.40 -19.33 -15.23
N LEU A 243 11.29 -18.59 -15.45
CA LEU A 243 10.93 -18.02 -16.76
C LEU A 243 11.36 -16.55 -16.95
N GLN A 244 12.13 -15.95 -16.02
CA GLN A 244 12.61 -14.54 -16.08
C GLN A 244 11.50 -13.48 -16.22
N LEU A 245 10.25 -13.86 -15.93
CA LEU A 245 9.05 -13.02 -15.90
C LEU A 245 8.77 -12.51 -14.46
N ASP A 246 9.83 -12.42 -13.66
CA ASP A 246 9.79 -12.47 -12.19
C ASP A 246 8.94 -11.35 -11.56
N LEU A 247 9.02 -10.14 -12.08
CA LEU A 247 8.45 -8.95 -11.43
C LEU A 247 6.92 -8.82 -11.62
N LEU A 248 6.38 -9.40 -12.68
CA LEU A 248 4.94 -9.41 -12.95
C LEU A 248 4.21 -10.41 -12.04
N TRP A 249 4.84 -11.55 -11.76
CA TRP A 249 4.21 -12.64 -11.02
C TRP A 249 4.38 -12.50 -9.51
N LEU A 250 5.50 -11.94 -9.04
CA LEU A 250 5.65 -11.51 -7.65
C LEU A 250 4.53 -10.52 -7.25
N SER A 251 4.04 -9.71 -8.19
CA SER A 251 2.89 -8.81 -8.00
C SER A 251 1.53 -9.55 -7.97
N ILE A 252 1.38 -10.68 -8.65
CA ILE A 252 0.13 -11.46 -8.63
C ILE A 252 0.05 -12.30 -7.34
N GLN A 253 1.17 -12.88 -6.91
CA GLN A 253 1.26 -13.69 -5.69
C GLN A 253 0.98 -12.87 -4.43
N SER A 254 1.47 -11.63 -4.40
CA SER A 254 1.24 -10.71 -3.31
C SER A 254 -0.28 -10.43 -3.16
N THR A 255 -1.03 -10.29 -4.24
CA THR A 255 -2.48 -10.05 -4.13
C THR A 255 -3.26 -11.20 -3.52
N SER A 256 -2.94 -12.44 -3.91
CA SER A 256 -3.59 -13.62 -3.36
C SER A 256 -3.31 -13.77 -1.86
N PHE A 257 -2.13 -13.36 -1.42
CA PHE A 257 -1.78 -13.29 0.00
C PHE A 257 -2.54 -12.17 0.73
N HIS A 258 -2.66 -10.98 0.13
CA HIS A 258 -3.40 -9.87 0.72
C HIS A 258 -4.90 -10.19 0.88
N LEU A 259 -5.52 -10.85 -0.10
CA LEU A 259 -6.91 -11.29 0.00
C LEU A 259 -7.10 -12.41 1.03
N TRP A 260 -6.11 -13.30 1.17
CA TRP A 260 -6.09 -14.29 2.25
C TRP A 260 -5.99 -13.63 3.62
N LEU A 261 -5.11 -12.64 3.77
CA LEU A 261 -4.78 -12.03 5.06
C LEU A 261 -5.85 -11.07 5.57
N TRP A 262 -6.52 -10.37 4.66
CA TRP A 262 -7.57 -9.40 5.00
C TRP A 262 -8.99 -9.95 4.79
N GLY A 263 -9.16 -11.02 4.02
CA GLY A 263 -10.44 -11.75 3.92
C GLY A 263 -10.66 -12.76 5.04
N ALA A 264 -9.63 -13.11 5.82
CA ALA A 264 -9.73 -14.02 6.96
C ALA A 264 -10.11 -13.29 8.25
N ARG A 265 -11.34 -12.82 8.33
CA ARG A 265 -12.13 -12.74 9.58
C ARG A 265 -13.59 -13.00 9.28
#